data_AF-A0A939XD54-F1
#
_entry.id   AF-A0A939XD54-F1
#
_cell.length_a   1.000
_cell.length_b   1.000
_cell.length_c   1.000
_cell.angle_alpha   90.00
_cell.angle_beta   90.00
_cell.angle_gamma   90.00
#
_symmetry.space_group_name_H-M   'P 1'
#
loop_
_entity.id
_entity.type
_entity.pdbx_description
1 polymer ?
#
loop_
_entity_poly.entity_id
_entity_poly.type
_entity_poly.pdbx_seq_one_letter_code
_entity_poly.pdbx_strand_id
1 'polypeptide(L)'
;EFLSDLPHKYFDEDQLHAFILSSMKDYDTCIADVEVFLPYVDNWATCDQMSPKIFKKNRKDLLVHIKKWLRSKETYTIRFAIGMLMEHFLDEDFDPNYLEMVSRIRSDEYYVNMMIAWYCATALAKQYDAVLPYIEEKKLAPWTHNKAIQKAVESYRITDEQKAYLKTLKVKTK
;
A
#
# COMPACT_ATOMS: atom_id res chain seq x y z
N GLU A 1 25.65 1.37 -14.60
CA GLU A 1 25.77 2.84 -14.71
C GLU A 1 24.44 3.52 -14.42
N PHE A 2 23.36 3.29 -15.19
CA PHE A 2 22.06 3.94 -14.93
C PHE A 2 21.45 3.69 -13.53
N LEU A 3 21.26 2.43 -13.10
CA LEU A 3 20.59 2.13 -11.81
C LEU A 3 21.36 2.64 -10.58
N SER A 4 22.66 2.90 -10.75
CA SER A 4 23.55 3.40 -9.71
C SER A 4 23.71 4.93 -9.72
N ASP A 5 23.20 5.62 -10.74
CA ASP A 5 23.34 7.07 -10.91
C ASP A 5 22.16 7.79 -10.24
N LEU A 6 22.12 7.74 -8.91
CA LEU A 6 21.07 8.32 -8.09
C LEU A 6 21.55 9.60 -7.37
N PRO A 7 20.70 10.62 -7.20
CA PRO A 7 19.31 10.70 -7.66
C PRO A 7 19.19 10.92 -9.18
N HIS A 8 18.13 10.38 -9.76
CA HIS A 8 17.76 10.70 -11.15
C HIS A 8 17.34 12.16 -11.28
N LYS A 9 17.54 12.75 -12.47
CA LYS A 9 17.24 14.16 -12.72
C LYS A 9 15.81 14.37 -13.19
N TYR A 10 15.29 13.42 -13.97
CA TYR A 10 13.98 13.53 -14.58
C TYR A 10 13.03 12.46 -14.06
N PHE A 11 11.76 12.83 -13.92
CA PHE A 11 10.69 11.91 -13.54
C PHE A 11 10.65 10.64 -14.39
N ASP A 12 10.88 10.75 -15.70
CA ASP A 12 10.87 9.60 -16.62
C ASP A 12 12.02 8.61 -16.35
N GLU A 13 13.15 9.08 -15.81
CA GLU A 13 14.26 8.23 -15.40
C GLU A 13 13.88 7.42 -14.15
N ASP A 14 13.17 8.03 -13.19
CA ASP A 14 12.61 7.31 -12.04
C ASP A 14 11.56 6.26 -12.48
N GLN A 15 10.72 6.59 -13.46
CA GLN A 15 9.77 5.62 -14.03
C GLN A 15 10.51 4.45 -14.67
N LEU A 16 11.55 4.72 -15.47
CA LEU A 16 12.36 3.69 -16.12
C LEU A 16 13.08 2.82 -15.08
N HIS A 17 13.64 3.42 -14.02
CA HIS A 17 14.26 2.70 -12.92
C HIS A 17 13.24 1.76 -12.26
N ALA A 18 12.07 2.26 -11.85
CA ALA A 18 11.00 1.46 -11.28
C ALA A 18 10.60 0.28 -12.19
N PHE A 19 10.51 0.50 -13.51
CA PHE A 19 10.21 -0.56 -14.48
C PHE A 19 11.31 -1.61 -14.57
N ILE A 20 12.58 -1.20 -14.56
CA ILE A 20 13.71 -2.14 -14.59
C ILE A 20 13.69 -3.02 -13.35
N LEU A 21 13.58 -2.43 -12.15
CA LEU A 21 13.45 -3.18 -10.89
C LEU A 21 12.27 -4.16 -10.94
N SER A 22 11.14 -3.69 -11.49
CA SER A 22 9.93 -4.51 -11.58
C SER A 22 10.07 -5.74 -12.49
N SER A 23 11.03 -5.69 -13.42
CA SER A 23 11.32 -6.76 -14.39
C SER A 23 12.37 -7.78 -13.91
N MET A 24 13.05 -7.51 -12.79
CA MET A 24 14.09 -8.36 -12.26
C MET A 24 13.56 -9.74 -11.86
N LYS A 25 14.40 -10.76 -12.05
CA LYS A 25 14.05 -12.18 -11.82
C LYS A 25 14.76 -12.79 -10.62
N ASP A 26 15.86 -12.19 -10.19
CA ASP A 26 16.59 -12.59 -8.99
C ASP A 26 16.05 -11.81 -7.79
N TYR A 27 15.67 -12.51 -6.73
CA TYR A 27 15.02 -11.88 -5.58
C TYR A 27 16.01 -11.04 -4.78
N ASP A 28 17.17 -11.59 -4.45
CA ASP A 28 18.16 -10.95 -3.58
C ASP A 28 18.72 -9.68 -4.21
N THR A 29 18.99 -9.71 -5.52
CA THR A 29 19.41 -8.52 -6.26
C THR A 29 18.27 -7.50 -6.34
N CYS A 30 17.04 -7.94 -6.63
CA CYS A 30 15.90 -7.03 -6.76
C CYS A 30 15.57 -6.31 -5.45
N ILE A 31 15.54 -7.02 -4.32
CA ILE A 31 15.23 -6.41 -3.04
C ILE A 31 16.33 -5.44 -2.61
N ALA A 32 17.60 -5.75 -2.87
CA ALA A 32 18.71 -4.86 -2.61
C ALA A 32 18.60 -3.56 -3.43
N ASP A 33 18.34 -3.67 -4.74
CA ASP A 33 18.23 -2.50 -5.61
C ASP A 33 16.98 -1.66 -5.29
N VAL A 34 15.86 -2.29 -4.91
CA VAL A 34 14.68 -1.58 -4.39
C VAL A 34 15.01 -0.79 -3.13
N GLU A 35 15.76 -1.38 -2.19
CA GLU A 35 16.16 -0.66 -0.97
C GLU A 35 17.12 0.51 -1.25
N VAL A 36 17.96 0.41 -2.29
CA VAL A 36 18.81 1.52 -2.75
C VAL A 36 17.98 2.62 -3.41
N PHE A 37 16.95 2.27 -4.18
CA PHE A 37 16.15 3.25 -4.92
C PHE A 37 15.08 3.96 -4.08
N LEU A 38 14.46 3.27 -3.11
CA LEU A 38 13.35 3.79 -2.30
C LEU A 38 13.57 5.20 -1.67
N PRO A 39 14.76 5.56 -1.16
CA PRO A 39 15.02 6.90 -0.62
C PRO A 39 14.89 8.03 -1.63
N TYR A 40 14.96 7.73 -2.93
CA TYR A 40 14.87 8.70 -4.01
C TYR A 40 13.46 8.80 -4.62
N VAL A 41 12.54 7.93 -4.21
CA VAL A 41 11.14 7.97 -4.66
C VAL A 41 10.40 9.08 -3.92
N ASP A 42 9.99 10.12 -4.64
CA ASP A 42 9.37 11.33 -4.08
C ASP A 42 7.93 11.57 -4.57
N ASN A 43 7.35 10.62 -5.31
CA ASN A 43 6.03 10.75 -5.91
C ASN A 43 5.27 9.42 -5.95
N TRP A 44 3.94 9.52 -5.99
CA TRP A 44 3.05 8.36 -5.93
C TRP A 44 3.10 7.50 -7.20
N ALA A 45 3.36 8.11 -8.36
CA ALA A 45 3.35 7.39 -9.64
C ALA A 45 4.52 6.40 -9.74
N THR A 46 5.74 6.86 -9.43
CA THR A 46 6.94 6.00 -9.33
C THR A 46 6.74 4.90 -8.28
N CYS A 47 6.27 5.28 -7.09
CA CYS A 47 6.03 4.35 -5.99
C CYS A 47 5.05 3.23 -6.38
N ASP A 48 3.90 3.57 -6.96
CA ASP A 48 2.83 2.60 -7.24
C ASP A 48 3.11 1.77 -8.49
N GLN A 49 3.90 2.29 -9.43
CA GLN A 49 4.31 1.57 -10.64
C GLN A 49 5.43 0.55 -10.36
N MET A 50 6.24 0.79 -9.34
CA MET A 50 7.25 -0.17 -8.90
C MET A 50 6.55 -1.39 -8.29
N SER A 51 6.46 -2.48 -9.06
CA SER A 51 5.82 -3.73 -8.64
C SER A 51 6.65 -4.92 -9.14
N PRO A 52 7.69 -5.32 -8.38
CA PRO A 52 8.54 -6.44 -8.77
C PRO A 52 7.84 -7.78 -8.77
N LYS A 53 7.69 -8.37 -9.96
CA LYS A 53 6.99 -9.66 -10.14
C LYS A 53 7.63 -10.81 -9.37
N ILE A 54 8.93 -10.72 -9.10
CA ILE A 54 9.67 -11.73 -8.33
C ILE A 54 9.20 -11.80 -6.86
N PHE A 55 8.63 -10.74 -6.31
CA PHE A 55 8.12 -10.70 -4.94
C PHE A 55 6.96 -11.68 -4.70
N LYS A 56 6.14 -11.95 -5.72
CA LYS A 56 5.06 -12.95 -5.62
C LYS A 56 5.57 -14.36 -5.26
N LYS A 57 6.81 -14.70 -5.64
CA LYS A 57 7.42 -16.01 -5.35
C LYS A 57 8.15 -16.04 -3.99
N ASN A 58 8.36 -14.89 -3.36
CA ASN A 58 9.20 -14.72 -2.18
C ASN A 58 8.47 -13.95 -1.07
N ARG A 59 7.15 -14.18 -0.92
CA ARG A 59 6.28 -13.42 0.00
C ARG A 59 6.75 -13.47 1.47
N LYS A 60 7.27 -14.61 1.93
CA LYS A 60 7.75 -14.76 3.32
C LYS A 60 8.91 -13.82 3.62
N ASP A 61 9.92 -13.79 2.76
CA ASP A 61 11.08 -12.92 2.93
C ASP A 61 10.70 -11.45 2.69
N LEU A 62 9.86 -11.19 1.68
CA LEU A 62 9.33 -9.86 1.41
C LEU A 62 8.64 -9.25 2.63
N LEU A 63 7.87 -10.04 3.40
CA LEU A 63 7.18 -9.56 4.58
C LEU A 63 8.15 -8.99 5.64
N VAL A 64 9.38 -9.51 5.72
CA VAL A 64 10.42 -8.98 6.62
C VAL A 64 10.80 -7.56 6.20
N HIS A 65 10.99 -7.32 4.91
CA HIS A 65 11.29 -6.00 4.35
C HIS A 65 10.10 -5.05 4.47
N ILE A 66 8.87 -5.50 4.19
CA ILE A 66 7.66 -4.69 4.40
C ILE A 66 7.59 -4.18 5.84
N LYS A 67 7.80 -5.05 6.84
CA LYS A 67 7.82 -4.65 8.26
C LYS A 67 8.91 -3.62 8.59
N LYS A 68 10.05 -3.68 7.91
CA LYS A 68 11.11 -2.66 7.99
C LYS A 68 10.63 -1.34 7.38
N TRP A 69 10.10 -1.36 6.17
CA TRP A 69 9.66 -0.15 5.44
C TRP A 69 8.46 0.56 6.10
N LEU A 70 7.52 -0.17 6.71
CA LEU A 70 6.41 0.42 7.46
C LEU A 70 6.86 1.25 8.68
N ARG A 71 8.08 1.02 9.19
CA ARG A 71 8.69 1.78 10.29
C ARG A 71 9.56 2.94 9.80
N SER A 72 9.64 3.14 8.49
CA SER A 72 10.36 4.29 7.90
C SER A 72 9.70 5.61 8.31
N LYS A 73 10.45 6.70 8.19
CA LYS A 73 9.90 8.06 8.26
C LYS A 73 9.59 8.64 6.88
N GLU A 74 10.06 7.99 5.82
CA GLU A 74 9.89 8.45 4.45
C GLU A 74 8.52 8.09 3.91
N THR A 75 7.75 9.11 3.49
CA THR A 75 6.37 9.01 2.98
C THR A 75 6.19 7.90 1.96
N TYR A 76 7.04 7.86 0.93
CA TYR A 76 6.90 6.91 -0.17
C TYR A 76 7.45 5.52 0.15
N THR A 77 8.37 5.40 1.11
CA THR A 77 8.77 4.08 1.63
C THR A 77 7.61 3.43 2.40
N ILE A 78 6.91 4.19 3.25
CA ILE A 78 5.72 3.70 3.95
C ILE A 78 4.62 3.35 2.94
N ARG A 79 4.37 4.23 1.96
CA ARG A 79 3.38 3.99 0.89
C ARG A 79 3.68 2.70 0.13
N PHE A 80 4.94 2.52 -0.29
CA PHE A 80 5.39 1.32 -1.00
C PHE A 80 5.13 0.06 -0.17
N ALA A 81 5.44 0.08 1.12
CA ALA A 81 5.22 -1.05 2.01
C ALA A 81 3.73 -1.44 2.12
N ILE A 82 2.84 -0.45 2.25
CA ILE A 82 1.39 -0.70 2.25
C ILE A 82 0.93 -1.22 0.88
N GLY A 83 1.53 -0.72 -0.21
CA GLY A 83 1.31 -1.21 -1.58
C GLY A 83 1.65 -2.70 -1.72
N MET A 84 2.82 -3.10 -1.23
CA MET A 84 3.23 -4.51 -1.26
C MET A 84 2.31 -5.41 -0.43
N LEU A 85 1.80 -4.93 0.72
CA LEU A 85 0.75 -5.64 1.46
C LEU A 85 -0.55 -5.78 0.65
N MET A 86 -1.00 -4.68 0.03
CA MET A 86 -2.22 -4.65 -0.77
C MET A 86 -2.15 -5.62 -1.95
N GLU A 87 -1.00 -5.67 -2.63
CA GLU A 87 -0.82 -6.48 -3.84
C GLU A 87 -0.66 -7.97 -3.53
N HIS A 88 0.13 -8.31 -2.51
CA HIS A 88 0.57 -9.70 -2.32
C HIS A 88 -0.15 -10.45 -1.19
N PHE A 89 -0.85 -9.78 -0.28
CA PHE A 89 -1.34 -10.39 0.97
C PHE A 89 -2.83 -10.16 1.26
N LEU A 90 -3.64 -9.81 0.26
CA LEU A 90 -5.10 -9.66 0.43
C LEU A 90 -5.93 -10.86 -0.07
N ASP A 91 -5.30 -11.86 -0.69
CA ASP A 91 -5.96 -13.08 -1.18
C ASP A 91 -5.56 -14.30 -0.32
N GLU A 92 -4.90 -15.31 -0.92
CA GLU A 92 -4.54 -16.59 -0.30
C GLU A 92 -3.67 -16.44 0.96
N ASP A 93 -2.78 -15.46 0.99
CA ASP A 93 -1.86 -15.21 2.12
C ASP A 93 -2.40 -14.15 3.09
N PHE A 94 -3.71 -13.89 3.09
CA PHE A 94 -4.28 -12.89 3.99
C PHE A 94 -4.15 -13.28 5.47
N ASP A 95 -3.66 -12.34 6.28
CA ASP A 95 -3.63 -12.40 7.73
C ASP A 95 -4.18 -11.07 8.29
N PRO A 96 -5.18 -11.11 9.21
CA PRO A 96 -5.69 -9.92 9.90
C PRO A 96 -4.61 -9.04 10.54
N ASN A 97 -3.46 -9.62 10.92
CA ASN A 97 -2.32 -8.87 11.45
C ASN A 97 -1.79 -7.82 10.46
N TYR A 98 -1.87 -8.05 9.15
CA TYR A 98 -1.43 -7.06 8.15
C TYR A 98 -2.39 -5.86 8.10
N LEU A 99 -3.69 -6.12 8.21
CA LEU A 99 -4.69 -5.07 8.36
C LEU A 99 -4.48 -4.30 9.67
N GLU A 100 -4.17 -4.98 10.77
CA GLU A 100 -3.86 -4.32 12.05
C GLU A 100 -2.59 -3.47 11.96
N MET A 101 -1.55 -3.95 11.27
CA MET A 101 -0.34 -3.16 11.02
C MET A 101 -0.66 -1.87 10.26
N VAL A 102 -1.45 -1.96 9.18
CA VAL A 102 -1.84 -0.80 8.37
C VAL A 102 -2.79 0.12 9.12
N SER A 103 -3.74 -0.42 9.88
CA SER A 103 -4.76 0.36 10.60
C SER A 103 -4.16 1.19 11.74
N ARG A 104 -3.04 0.76 12.32
CA ARG A 104 -2.33 1.47 13.40
C ARG A 104 -1.47 2.63 12.94
N ILE A 105 -1.19 2.74 11.64
CA ILE A 105 -0.36 3.83 11.11
C ILE A 105 -1.08 5.16 11.36
N ARG A 106 -0.35 6.12 11.93
CA ARG A 106 -0.78 7.51 12.11
C ARG A 106 0.25 8.38 11.42
N SER A 107 -0.22 9.18 10.48
CA SER A 107 0.64 10.06 9.68
C SER A 107 -0.14 11.30 9.30
N ASP A 108 0.54 12.44 9.22
CA ASP A 108 -0.01 13.68 8.66
C ASP A 108 0.19 13.75 7.13
N GLU A 109 0.94 12.80 6.57
CA GLU A 109 1.27 12.72 5.15
C GLU A 109 0.07 12.25 4.33
N TYR A 110 -0.40 13.11 3.43
CA TYR A 110 -1.55 12.83 2.56
C TYR A 110 -1.39 11.52 1.77
N TYR A 111 -0.20 11.25 1.21
CA TYR A 111 0.04 10.07 0.39
C TYR A 111 0.10 8.77 1.18
N VAL A 112 0.51 8.81 2.45
CA VAL A 112 0.39 7.66 3.37
C VAL A 112 -1.08 7.41 3.68
N ASN A 113 -1.80 8.45 4.11
CA ASN A 113 -3.22 8.34 4.46
C ASN A 113 -4.08 7.85 3.28
N MET A 114 -3.81 8.33 2.06
CA MET A 114 -4.47 7.84 0.85
C MET A 114 -4.19 6.36 0.60
N MET A 115 -2.96 5.90 0.84
CA MET A 115 -2.60 4.50 0.64
C MET A 115 -3.27 3.58 1.66
N ILE A 116 -3.35 4.00 2.92
CA ILE A 116 -4.11 3.28 3.96
C ILE A 116 -5.58 3.16 3.54
N ALA A 117 -6.19 4.26 3.09
CA ALA A 117 -7.58 4.26 2.63
C ALA A 117 -7.79 3.33 1.42
N TRP A 118 -6.85 3.31 0.47
CA TRP A 118 -6.92 2.43 -0.69
C TRP A 118 -6.72 0.96 -0.32
N TYR A 119 -5.78 0.66 0.58
CA TYR A 119 -5.58 -0.67 1.15
C TYR A 119 -6.87 -1.18 1.79
N CYS A 120 -7.48 -0.41 2.70
CA CYS A 120 -8.70 -0.82 3.40
C CYS A 120 -9.89 -1.00 2.44
N ALA A 121 -10.04 -0.14 1.43
CA ALA A 121 -11.09 -0.28 0.42
C ALA A 121 -10.91 -1.55 -0.43
N THR A 122 -9.66 -1.87 -0.80
CA THR A 122 -9.33 -3.09 -1.54
C THR A 122 -9.51 -4.33 -0.66
N ALA A 123 -9.13 -4.24 0.62
CA ALA A 123 -9.32 -5.31 1.59
C ALA A 123 -10.82 -5.57 1.83
N LEU A 124 -11.67 -4.55 1.94
CA LEU A 124 -13.13 -4.73 2.03
C LEU A 124 -13.69 -5.50 0.82
N ALA A 125 -13.13 -5.29 -0.37
CA ALA A 125 -13.56 -6.01 -1.57
C ALA A 125 -13.11 -7.48 -1.61
N LYS A 126 -12.06 -7.85 -0.88
CA LYS A 126 -11.47 -9.20 -0.92
C LYS A 126 -11.75 -10.04 0.34
N GLN A 127 -11.84 -9.38 1.49
CA GLN A 127 -11.85 -9.97 2.83
C GLN A 127 -12.90 -9.25 3.69
N TYR A 128 -14.10 -9.04 3.15
CA TYR A 128 -15.14 -8.16 3.71
C TYR A 128 -15.37 -8.40 5.20
N ASP A 129 -15.65 -9.64 5.60
CA ASP A 129 -15.99 -10.00 6.99
C ASP A 129 -14.83 -9.76 7.97
N ALA A 130 -13.59 -9.91 7.51
CA ALA A 130 -12.41 -9.66 8.34
C ALA A 130 -12.10 -8.16 8.49
N VAL A 131 -12.46 -7.36 7.47
CA VAL A 131 -12.10 -5.93 7.41
C VAL A 131 -13.22 -5.05 7.99
N LEU A 132 -14.48 -5.47 7.86
CA LEU A 132 -15.63 -4.71 8.33
C LEU A 132 -15.53 -4.28 9.80
N PRO A 133 -15.09 -5.12 10.77
CA PRO A 133 -14.97 -4.71 12.17
C PRO A 133 -14.04 -3.49 12.38
N TYR A 134 -13.02 -3.31 11.53
CA TYR A 134 -12.12 -2.16 11.62
C TYR A 134 -12.79 -0.85 11.24
N ILE A 135 -13.78 -0.92 10.35
CA ILE A 135 -14.62 0.22 9.96
C ILE A 135 -15.72 0.44 11.00
N GLU A 136 -16.35 -0.60 11.53
CA GLU A 136 -17.37 -0.45 12.57
C GLU A 136 -16.79 0.16 13.86
N GLU A 137 -15.62 -0.34 14.29
CA GLU A 137 -14.91 0.13 15.49
C GLU A 137 -14.10 1.42 15.25
N LYS A 138 -14.13 1.98 14.03
CA LYS A 138 -13.44 3.24 13.67
C LYS A 138 -11.94 3.24 14.02
N LYS A 139 -11.24 2.15 13.68
CA LYS A 139 -9.80 1.96 13.99
C LYS A 139 -8.86 2.86 13.18
N LEU A 140 -9.37 3.50 12.14
CA LEU A 140 -8.64 4.42 11.26
C LEU A 140 -8.80 5.88 11.70
N ALA A 141 -7.82 6.72 11.35
CA ALA A 141 -7.96 8.17 11.51
C ALA A 141 -9.19 8.69 10.75
N PRO A 142 -9.93 9.71 11.25
CA PRO A 142 -11.24 10.09 10.70
C PRO A 142 -11.27 10.39 9.19
N TRP A 143 -10.24 11.08 8.68
CA TRP A 143 -10.13 11.35 7.25
C TRP A 143 -9.92 10.05 6.46
N THR A 144 -8.96 9.22 6.88
CA THR A 144 -8.62 7.94 6.25
C THR A 144 -9.79 6.96 6.28
N HIS A 145 -10.52 6.92 7.39
CA HIS A 145 -11.74 6.14 7.57
C HIS A 145 -12.80 6.49 6.51
N ASN A 146 -13.14 7.78 6.42
CA ASN A 146 -14.13 8.26 5.46
C ASN A 146 -13.67 8.05 4.01
N LYS A 147 -12.37 8.20 3.76
CA LYS A 147 -11.77 7.98 2.45
C LYS A 147 -11.81 6.49 2.06
N ALA A 148 -11.56 5.57 2.99
CA ALA A 148 -11.69 4.14 2.75
C ALA A 148 -13.13 3.77 2.36
N ILE A 149 -14.12 4.28 3.12
CA ILE A 149 -15.54 4.10 2.79
C ILE A 149 -15.86 4.67 1.41
N GLN A 150 -15.39 5.89 1.11
CA GLN A 150 -15.61 6.51 -0.21
C GLN A 150 -15.07 5.61 -1.34
N LYS A 151 -13.82 5.16 -1.23
CA LYS A 151 -13.18 4.33 -2.27
C LYS A 151 -13.84 2.96 -2.40
N ALA A 152 -14.30 2.37 -1.28
CA ALA A 152 -15.05 1.13 -1.31
C ALA A 152 -16.39 1.32 -2.04
N VAL A 153 -17.13 2.40 -1.71
CA VAL A 153 -18.43 2.72 -2.31
C VAL A 153 -18.34 3.00 -3.82
N GLU A 154 -17.27 3.65 -4.26
CA GLU A 154 -16.99 3.92 -5.68
C GLU A 154 -16.54 2.65 -6.45
N SER A 155 -16.25 1.55 -5.75
CA SER A 155 -15.84 0.29 -6.37
C SER A 155 -17.04 -0.56 -6.80
N TYR A 156 -16.92 -1.17 -7.98
CA TYR A 156 -17.84 -2.20 -8.46
C TYR A 156 -17.63 -3.58 -7.81
N ARG A 157 -16.62 -3.73 -6.94
CA ARG A 157 -16.23 -5.03 -6.34
C ARG A 157 -17.01 -5.39 -5.07
N ILE A 158 -17.85 -4.49 -4.55
CA ILE A 158 -18.72 -4.74 -3.39
C ILE A 158 -20.18 -4.52 -3.78
N THR A 159 -21.10 -5.19 -3.08
CA THR A 159 -22.53 -5.13 -3.40
C THR A 159 -23.15 -3.79 -3.00
N ASP A 160 -24.30 -3.46 -3.57
CA ASP A 160 -24.98 -2.19 -3.25
C ASP A 160 -25.47 -2.14 -1.79
N GLU A 161 -25.79 -3.29 -1.20
CA GLU A 161 -26.10 -3.43 0.24
C GLU A 161 -24.88 -3.11 1.09
N GLN A 162 -23.70 -3.65 0.74
CA GLN A 162 -22.45 -3.35 1.44
C GLN A 162 -22.11 -1.85 1.32
N LYS A 163 -22.30 -1.25 0.14
CA LYS A 163 -22.11 0.20 -0.06
C LYS A 163 -23.07 1.02 0.80
N ALA A 164 -24.35 0.64 0.84
CA ALA A 164 -25.37 1.32 1.64
C ALA A 164 -24.99 1.26 3.13
N TYR A 165 -24.57 0.09 3.63
CA TYR A 165 -24.14 -0.07 5.01
C TYR A 165 -22.90 0.77 5.34
N LEU A 166 -21.84 0.67 4.53
CA LEU A 166 -20.60 1.42 4.75
C LEU A 166 -20.84 2.94 4.78
N LYS A 167 -21.78 3.48 3.99
CA LYS A 167 -22.14 4.91 4.03
C LYS A 167 -22.64 5.36 5.40
N THR A 168 -23.31 4.48 6.16
CA THR A 168 -23.80 4.78 7.51
C THR A 168 -22.66 4.89 8.54
N LEU A 169 -21.51 4.29 8.25
CA LEU A 169 -20.35 4.23 9.14
C LEU A 169 -19.41 5.44 8.99
N LYS A 170 -19.72 6.41 8.12
CA LYS A 170 -18.92 7.64 7.99
C LYS A 170 -18.91 8.44 9.29
N VAL A 171 -17.73 8.94 9.64
CA VAL A 171 -17.52 9.78 10.83
C VAL A 171 -17.71 11.25 10.46
N LYS A 172 -18.45 12.00 11.26
CA LYS A 172 -18.53 13.47 11.12
C LYS A 172 -17.15 14.06 11.41
N THR A 173 -16.55 14.67 10.40
CA THR A 173 -15.35 15.49 10.57
C THR A 173 -15.81 16.92 10.86
N LYS A 174 -15.24 17.54 11.90
CA LYS A 174 -15.50 18.93 12.25
C LYS A 174 -14.79 19.87 11.29
#